data_AF-A0A9P6L4D2-F1
#
_entry.id   AF-A0A9P6L4D2-F1
#
_cell.length_a   1.000
_cell.length_b   1.000
_cell.length_c   1.000
_cell.angle_alpha   90.00
_cell.angle_beta   90.00
_cell.angle_gamma   90.00
#
_symmetry.space_group_name_H-M   'P 1'
#
loop_
_entity.id
_entity.type
_entity.pdbx_description
1 polymer ?
#
loop_
_entity_poly.entity_id
_entity_poly.type
_entity_poly.pdbx_seq_one_letter_code
_entity_poly.pdbx_strand_id
1 'polypeptide(L)'
;MSVDDTKLLDYVSFRQSTHLSYHRANIRPQDYQTLLPKTTKFVEQDVPTSVLTSSKDPMSVLELGIRQWTGCGAPQNKPEALAGWMYIVSYLEGVPVPLKARAYSSLARAWYDLATENAPRTLQIDRLYDAGNCANEAVALGLISPVTLTVASRIEDAGFRRPQDNRFPEHSTERFERLTDIWEALEARKAEIIEEDSKREAKVSKDPLSYFCAAEDCGIVATKKSTLKRCGGGCPRAFKPSYCSKYCQMADRKHHRPYCRPDATESSVRPTDTTTSTAVARPDPPEDGTGPSEKFKPGPERAININIGRGTLQLTTNTIPPQMLREMREHLESMF
;
A
#
# COMPACT_ATOMS: atom_id res chain seq x y z
N MET A 1 -9.64 15.22 -14.54
CA MET A 1 -8.84 15.63 -13.36
C MET A 1 -8.12 16.90 -13.76
N SER A 2 -8.38 18.01 -13.07
CA SER A 2 -7.73 19.29 -13.36
C SER A 2 -6.22 19.21 -13.06
N VAL A 3 -5.42 20.12 -13.60
CA VAL A 3 -3.99 20.22 -13.23
C VAL A 3 -3.82 20.43 -11.72
N ASP A 4 -4.76 21.14 -11.11
CA ASP A 4 -4.74 21.43 -9.68
C ASP A 4 -5.10 20.19 -8.84
N ASP A 5 -5.99 19.32 -9.33
CA ASP A 5 -6.31 18.04 -8.69
C ASP A 5 -5.07 17.13 -8.62
N THR A 6 -4.26 17.08 -9.70
CA THR A 6 -3.03 16.27 -9.72
C THR A 6 -2.02 16.76 -8.68
N LYS A 7 -1.78 18.08 -8.62
CA LYS A 7 -0.86 18.69 -7.64
C LYS A 7 -1.33 18.47 -6.21
N LEU A 8 -2.64 18.52 -5.98
CA LEU A 8 -3.23 18.22 -4.68
C LEU A 8 -2.98 16.76 -4.27
N LEU A 9 -3.19 15.82 -5.18
CA LEU A 9 -2.89 14.40 -4.93
C LEU A 9 -1.40 14.18 -4.66
N ASP A 10 -0.51 14.83 -5.41
CA ASP A 10 0.93 14.76 -5.19
C ASP A 10 1.32 15.32 -3.82
N TYR A 11 0.74 16.45 -3.40
CA TYR A 11 0.92 17.03 -2.07
C TYR A 11 0.47 16.07 -0.95
N VAL A 12 -0.73 15.51 -1.07
CA VAL A 12 -1.27 14.56 -0.09
C VAL A 12 -0.39 13.31 -0.01
N SER A 13 -0.01 12.75 -1.15
CA SER A 13 0.88 11.60 -1.26
C SER A 13 2.25 11.88 -0.63
N PHE A 14 2.85 13.03 -0.94
CA PHE A 14 4.14 13.44 -0.39
C PHE A 14 4.07 13.49 1.14
N ARG A 15 3.07 14.20 1.70
CA ARG A 15 2.87 14.28 3.16
C ARG A 15 2.64 12.92 3.80
N GLN A 16 1.77 12.10 3.22
CA GLN A 16 1.52 10.75 3.74
C GLN A 16 2.79 9.91 3.79
N SER A 17 3.64 10.02 2.76
CA SER A 17 4.88 9.25 2.70
C SER A 17 5.97 9.72 3.66
N THR A 18 5.95 11.00 4.09
CA THR A 18 7.06 11.63 4.82
C THR A 18 6.73 11.96 6.28
N HIS A 19 5.46 12.19 6.62
CA HIS A 19 5.08 12.70 7.95
C HIS A 19 4.39 11.66 8.83
N LEU A 20 3.96 10.55 8.24
CA LEU A 20 3.32 9.47 8.97
C LEU A 20 4.40 8.58 9.57
N SER A 21 4.50 8.62 10.89
CA SER A 21 5.29 7.63 11.61
C SER A 21 4.62 6.28 11.45
N TYR A 22 5.41 5.26 11.21
CA TYR A 22 5.11 3.84 11.28
C TYR A 22 5.52 3.43 12.70
N HIS A 23 4.61 3.55 13.67
CA HIS A 23 4.86 3.03 15.01
C HIS A 23 4.44 1.57 15.09
N ARG A 24 5.39 0.70 15.48
CA ARG A 24 5.21 -0.75 15.75
C ARG A 24 3.96 -1.08 16.57
N ALA A 25 3.51 -0.15 17.41
CA ALA A 25 2.56 -0.48 18.46
C ALA A 25 1.07 -0.43 18.05
N ASN A 26 0.61 0.39 17.08
CA ASN A 26 -0.85 0.59 16.98
C ASN A 26 -1.43 1.31 15.75
N ILE A 27 -0.68 1.61 14.70
CA ILE A 27 -1.32 2.32 13.56
C ILE A 27 -2.18 1.34 12.78
N ARG A 28 -3.48 1.41 13.03
CA ARG A 28 -4.45 0.62 12.28
C ARG A 28 -4.61 1.28 10.91
N PRO A 29 -4.91 0.52 9.86
CA PRO A 29 -5.30 1.08 8.55
C PRO A 29 -6.39 2.19 8.64
N GLN A 30 -7.20 2.15 9.71
CA GLN A 30 -8.22 3.16 10.03
C GLN A 30 -7.62 4.55 10.34
N ASP A 31 -6.40 4.63 10.86
CA ASP A 31 -5.75 5.90 11.19
C ASP A 31 -5.40 6.68 9.91
N TYR A 32 -5.10 6.00 8.80
CA TYR A 32 -4.92 6.62 7.47
C TYR A 32 -6.19 7.36 7.00
N GLN A 33 -7.37 6.83 7.31
CA GLN A 33 -8.64 7.48 6.97
C GLN A 33 -8.85 8.76 7.79
N THR A 34 -8.30 8.85 9.00
CA THR A 34 -8.36 10.09 9.80
C THR A 34 -7.35 11.15 9.35
N LEU A 35 -6.34 10.74 8.59
CA LEU A 35 -5.28 11.64 8.12
C LEU A 35 -5.67 12.41 6.87
N LEU A 36 -6.42 11.81 5.95
CA LEU A 36 -6.94 12.51 4.76
C LEU A 36 -7.73 13.79 5.10
N PRO A 37 -8.70 13.79 6.05
CA PRO A 37 -9.38 15.00 6.52
C PRO A 37 -8.44 16.03 7.15
N LYS A 38 -7.35 15.60 7.81
CA LYS A 38 -6.37 16.53 8.38
C LYS A 38 -5.53 17.17 7.28
N THR A 39 -5.08 16.39 6.30
CA THR A 39 -4.28 16.90 5.18
C THR A 39 -5.09 17.85 4.29
N THR A 40 -6.36 17.55 4.06
CA THR A 40 -7.26 18.43 3.28
C THR A 40 -7.52 19.75 3.99
N LYS A 41 -7.71 19.77 5.32
CA LYS A 41 -7.79 21.03 6.08
C LYS A 41 -6.57 21.93 5.92
N PHE A 42 -5.37 21.36 5.78
CA PHE A 42 -4.15 22.14 5.53
C PHE A 42 -4.11 22.76 4.13
N VAL A 43 -4.77 22.13 3.15
CA VAL A 43 -4.90 22.65 1.79
C VAL A 43 -5.95 23.76 1.74
N GLU A 44 -7.07 23.57 2.44
CA GLU A 44 -8.17 24.55 2.52
C GLU A 44 -7.82 25.80 3.35
N GLN A 45 -6.93 25.66 4.34
CA GLN A 45 -6.29 26.79 4.98
C GLN A 45 -5.33 27.42 3.98
N ASP A 46 -5.85 28.35 3.18
CA ASP A 46 -5.16 29.14 2.18
C ASP A 46 -4.13 30.07 2.85
N VAL A 47 -3.10 29.49 3.48
CA VAL A 47 -2.00 30.25 4.06
C VAL A 47 -1.25 30.87 2.90
N PRO A 48 -1.31 32.21 2.73
CA PRO A 48 -0.72 32.83 1.56
C PRO A 48 0.78 32.54 1.53
N THR A 49 1.31 32.19 0.35
CA THR A 49 2.74 31.86 0.16
C THR A 49 3.66 32.97 0.67
N SER A 50 3.21 34.24 0.63
CA SER A 50 3.91 35.40 1.18
C SER A 50 4.10 35.36 2.71
N VAL A 51 3.19 34.72 3.44
CA VAL A 51 3.31 34.51 4.89
C VAL A 51 4.36 33.43 5.18
N LEU A 52 4.43 32.39 4.35
CA LEU A 52 5.39 31.31 4.53
C LEU A 52 6.83 31.74 4.19
N THR A 53 7.02 32.58 3.17
CA THR A 53 8.36 33.02 2.72
C THR A 53 9.05 34.01 3.65
N SER A 54 8.29 34.73 4.48
CA SER A 54 8.84 35.70 5.44
C SER A 54 9.09 35.10 6.83
N SER A 55 8.59 33.88 7.06
CA SER A 55 8.65 33.23 8.35
C SER A 55 9.96 32.47 8.54
N LYS A 56 10.64 32.70 9.68
CA LYS A 56 11.73 31.84 10.16
C LYS A 56 11.23 30.65 11.00
N ASP A 57 9.92 30.53 11.16
CA ASP A 57 9.33 29.39 11.87
C ASP A 57 9.61 28.09 11.09
N PRO A 58 10.25 27.07 11.70
CA PRO A 58 10.65 25.87 10.98
C PRO A 58 9.46 25.08 10.41
N MET A 59 8.27 25.17 11.01
CA MET A 59 7.07 24.50 10.50
C MET A 59 6.58 25.15 9.21
N SER A 60 6.61 26.49 9.14
CA SER A 60 6.30 27.26 7.95
C SER A 60 7.27 26.94 6.80
N VAL A 61 8.57 26.84 7.08
CA VAL A 61 9.60 26.45 6.11
C VAL A 61 9.38 25.01 5.61
N LEU A 62 9.07 24.08 6.51
CA LEU A 62 8.78 22.69 6.14
C LEU A 62 7.59 22.59 5.18
N GLU A 63 6.50 23.28 5.52
CA GLU A 63 5.27 23.29 4.73
C GLU A 63 5.46 23.96 3.37
N LEU A 64 6.15 25.09 3.32
CA LEU A 64 6.50 25.76 2.07
C LEU A 64 7.31 24.86 1.16
N GLY A 65 8.30 24.14 1.71
CA GLY A 65 9.11 23.21 0.93
C GLY A 65 8.27 22.10 0.29
N ILE A 66 7.27 21.55 0.98
CA ILE A 66 6.38 20.52 0.41
C ILE A 66 5.55 21.09 -0.74
N ARG A 67 5.02 22.30 -0.56
CA ARG A 67 4.24 23.00 -1.60
C ARG A 67 5.09 23.36 -2.82
N GLN A 68 6.30 23.84 -2.60
CA GLN A 68 7.27 24.12 -3.69
C GLN A 68 7.74 22.84 -4.37
N TRP A 69 7.87 21.71 -3.67
CA TRP A 69 8.22 20.44 -4.30
C TRP A 69 7.12 19.93 -5.24
N THR A 70 5.86 20.03 -4.78
CA THR A 70 4.68 19.45 -5.46
C THR A 70 3.98 20.42 -6.40
N GLY A 71 4.23 21.73 -6.27
CA GLY A 71 3.52 22.79 -6.99
C GLY A 71 2.11 23.08 -6.47
N CYS A 72 1.72 22.54 -5.30
CA CYS A 72 0.39 22.72 -4.71
C CYS A 72 0.32 24.01 -3.88
N GLY A 73 -0.42 25.01 -4.35
CA GLY A 73 -0.57 26.31 -3.66
C GLY A 73 0.67 27.20 -3.65
N ALA A 74 1.78 26.77 -4.26
CA ALA A 74 2.98 27.58 -4.49
C ALA A 74 3.60 27.21 -5.86
N PRO A 75 4.30 28.13 -6.54
CA PRO A 75 5.07 27.79 -7.73
C PRO A 75 6.06 26.67 -7.43
N GLN A 76 6.14 25.67 -8.33
CA GLN A 76 7.04 24.55 -8.13
C GLN A 76 8.50 25.04 -8.21
N ASN A 77 9.28 24.75 -7.17
CA ASN A 77 10.69 25.10 -7.05
C ASN A 77 11.41 24.06 -6.19
N LYS A 78 11.81 22.94 -6.83
CA LYS A 78 12.49 21.81 -6.17
C LYS A 78 13.79 22.22 -5.45
N PRO A 79 14.68 23.06 -6.04
CA PRO A 79 15.89 23.53 -5.35
C PRO A 79 15.60 24.30 -4.06
N GLU A 80 14.63 25.21 -4.08
CA GLU A 80 14.26 26.00 -2.89
C GLU A 80 13.66 25.13 -1.79
N ALA A 81 12.84 24.14 -2.16
CA ALA A 81 12.31 23.16 -1.22
C ALA A 81 13.42 22.38 -0.50
N LEU A 82 14.41 21.88 -1.25
CA LEU A 82 15.59 21.20 -0.68
C LEU A 82 16.38 22.14 0.24
N ALA A 83 16.63 23.38 -0.19
CA ALA A 83 17.35 24.37 0.61
C ALA A 83 16.62 24.68 1.92
N GLY A 84 15.28 24.82 1.88
CA GLY A 84 14.45 25.03 3.07
C GLY A 84 14.53 23.89 4.07
N TRP A 85 14.45 22.64 3.62
CA TRP A 85 14.58 21.50 4.54
C TRP A 85 16.01 21.32 5.06
N MET A 86 17.03 21.57 4.23
CA MET A 86 18.43 21.61 4.67
C MET A 86 18.66 22.70 5.72
N TYR A 87 18.01 23.87 5.55
CA TYR A 87 18.04 24.95 6.52
C TYR A 87 17.52 24.50 7.90
N ILE A 88 16.39 23.78 7.93
CA ILE A 88 15.82 23.23 9.15
C ILE A 88 16.78 22.26 9.85
N VAL A 89 17.39 21.32 9.11
CA VAL A 89 18.18 20.25 9.75
C VAL A 89 19.60 20.67 10.13
N SER A 90 20.19 21.64 9.42
CA SER A 90 21.61 22.00 9.56
C SER A 90 21.85 23.33 10.28
N TYR A 91 20.95 24.31 10.16
CA TYR A 91 21.27 25.69 10.54
C TYR A 91 20.32 26.30 11.58
N LEU A 92 19.11 25.77 11.71
CA LEU A 92 18.16 26.24 12.71
C LEU A 92 18.44 25.58 14.07
N GLU A 93 18.76 26.42 15.07
CA GLU A 93 18.89 25.99 16.46
C GLU A 93 17.52 25.83 17.13
N GLY A 94 17.42 24.92 18.11
CA GLY A 94 16.20 24.75 18.91
C GLY A 94 15.00 24.12 18.18
N VAL A 95 15.19 23.56 16.98
CA VAL A 95 14.11 22.88 16.24
C VAL A 95 13.62 21.67 17.03
N PRO A 96 12.31 21.53 17.28
CA PRO A 96 11.76 20.34 17.92
C PRO A 96 12.13 19.06 17.18
N VAL A 97 12.55 18.02 17.91
CA VAL A 97 12.98 16.73 17.33
C VAL A 97 11.98 16.16 16.31
N PRO A 98 10.66 16.10 16.57
CA PRO A 98 9.71 15.58 15.59
C PRO A 98 9.68 16.36 14.27
N LEU A 99 9.97 17.65 14.32
CA LEU A 99 9.98 18.52 13.15
C LEU A 99 11.26 18.33 12.34
N LYS A 100 12.41 18.19 13.02
CA LYS A 100 13.69 17.83 12.40
C LYS A 100 13.60 16.47 11.71
N ALA A 101 12.99 15.48 12.35
CA ALA A 101 12.77 14.16 11.78
C ALA A 101 11.92 14.20 10.49
N ARG A 102 10.84 15.02 10.47
CA ARG A 102 10.01 15.23 9.26
C ARG A 102 10.78 15.91 8.14
N ALA A 103 11.63 16.89 8.45
CA ALA A 103 12.47 17.55 7.45
C ALA A 103 13.46 16.56 6.80
N TYR A 104 14.12 15.71 7.60
CA TYR A 104 14.94 14.61 7.06
C TYR A 104 14.12 13.63 6.23
N SER A 105 12.91 13.27 6.65
CA SER A 105 12.05 12.39 5.86
C SER A 105 11.62 13.03 4.53
N SER A 106 11.38 14.34 4.49
CA SER A 106 11.11 15.08 3.24
C SER A 106 12.33 15.11 2.32
N LEU A 107 13.52 15.35 2.87
CA LEU A 107 14.79 15.27 2.13
C LEU A 107 15.00 13.87 1.55
N ALA A 108 14.74 12.82 2.33
CA ALA A 108 14.82 11.44 1.87
C ALA A 108 13.91 11.19 0.66
N ARG A 109 12.66 11.68 0.71
CA ARG A 109 11.73 11.59 -0.43
C ARG A 109 12.22 12.34 -1.66
N ALA A 110 12.68 13.56 -1.46
CA ALA A 110 13.12 14.41 -2.56
C ALA A 110 14.37 13.85 -3.27
N TRP A 111 15.35 13.39 -2.51
CA TRP A 111 16.52 12.73 -3.07
C TRP A 111 16.18 11.41 -3.76
N TYR A 112 15.20 10.66 -3.22
CA TYR A 112 14.71 9.44 -3.84
C TYR A 112 14.02 9.69 -5.19
N ASP A 113 13.14 10.70 -5.25
CA ASP A 113 12.48 11.11 -6.50
C ASP A 113 13.53 11.52 -7.54
N LEU A 114 14.55 12.29 -7.16
CA LEU A 114 15.67 12.66 -8.06
C LEU A 114 16.53 11.46 -8.48
N ALA A 115 16.75 10.50 -7.58
CA ALA A 115 17.48 9.27 -7.88
C ALA A 115 16.76 8.39 -8.92
N THR A 116 15.43 8.50 -8.97
CA THR A 116 14.54 7.64 -9.77
C THR A 116 13.86 8.35 -10.94
N GLU A 117 14.11 9.65 -11.16
CA GLU A 117 13.47 10.46 -12.21
C GLU A 117 13.66 9.87 -13.63
N ASN A 118 14.77 9.18 -13.88
CA ASN A 118 15.07 8.52 -15.16
C ASN A 118 14.91 6.99 -15.13
N ALA A 119 14.27 6.44 -14.09
CA ALA A 119 14.01 5.01 -13.99
C ALA A 119 13.03 4.54 -15.09
N PRO A 120 13.17 3.30 -15.61
CA PRO A 120 14.13 2.27 -15.20
C PRO A 120 15.51 2.41 -15.88
N ARG A 121 15.75 3.43 -16.71
CA ARG A 121 16.95 3.52 -17.56
C ARG A 121 18.23 3.76 -16.77
N THR A 122 18.20 4.65 -15.78
CA THR A 122 19.35 4.96 -14.94
C THR A 122 18.93 5.22 -13.49
N LEU A 123 19.72 4.71 -12.55
CA LEU A 123 19.57 4.96 -11.11
C LEU A 123 20.74 5.84 -10.68
N GLN A 124 20.47 7.03 -10.14
CA GLN A 124 21.55 7.90 -9.65
C GLN A 124 21.96 7.47 -8.24
N ILE A 125 23.06 6.71 -8.15
CA ILE A 125 23.46 6.02 -6.91
C ILE A 125 23.84 7.00 -5.80
N ASP A 126 24.46 8.14 -6.14
CA ASP A 126 24.78 9.17 -5.14
C ASP A 126 23.53 9.82 -4.55
N ARG A 127 22.51 10.10 -5.38
CA ARG A 127 21.21 10.60 -4.90
C ARG A 127 20.48 9.57 -4.05
N LEU A 128 20.58 8.29 -4.42
CA LEU A 128 20.03 7.21 -3.62
C LEU A 128 20.73 7.11 -2.25
N TYR A 129 22.04 7.34 -2.20
CA TYR A 129 22.77 7.42 -0.95
C TYR A 129 22.34 8.62 -0.10
N ASP A 130 22.22 9.82 -0.69
CA ASP A 130 21.72 11.01 0.01
C ASP A 130 20.32 10.77 0.59
N ALA A 131 19.46 10.08 -0.17
CA ALA A 131 18.13 9.65 0.29
C ALA A 131 18.23 8.69 1.49
N GLY A 132 19.11 7.69 1.40
CA GLY A 132 19.37 6.71 2.47
C GLY A 132 19.91 7.37 3.74
N ASN A 133 20.85 8.30 3.62
CA ASN A 133 21.42 9.04 4.74
C ASN A 133 20.34 9.89 5.44
N CYS A 134 19.53 10.63 4.69
CA CYS A 134 18.42 11.40 5.26
C CYS A 134 17.35 10.47 5.89
N ALA A 135 17.07 9.32 5.29
CA ALA A 135 16.15 8.34 5.87
C ALA A 135 16.71 7.78 7.19
N ASN A 136 18.02 7.55 7.27
CA ASN A 136 18.68 7.04 8.47
C ASN A 136 18.55 8.04 9.62
N GLU A 137 18.84 9.32 9.37
CA GLU A 137 18.67 10.40 10.35
C GLU A 137 17.21 10.56 10.79
N ALA A 138 16.24 10.42 9.88
CA ALA A 138 14.81 10.47 10.25
C ALA A 138 14.45 9.33 11.22
N VAL A 139 14.92 8.11 10.95
CA VAL A 139 14.69 6.93 11.80
C VAL A 139 15.39 7.08 13.15
N ALA A 140 16.65 7.55 13.16
CA ALA A 140 17.42 7.79 14.39
C ALA A 140 16.72 8.81 15.32
N LEU A 141 16.02 9.80 14.74
CA LEU A 141 15.19 10.76 15.48
C LEU A 141 13.78 10.22 15.84
N GLY A 142 13.51 8.94 15.61
CA GLY A 142 12.28 8.25 15.99
C GLY A 142 11.15 8.30 14.97
N LEU A 143 11.39 8.76 13.74
CA LEU A 143 10.41 8.77 12.65
C LEU A 143 10.73 7.71 11.60
N ILE A 144 10.07 6.56 11.68
CA ILE A 144 10.04 5.57 10.61
C ILE A 144 8.87 5.96 9.71
N SER A 145 9.07 6.44 8.49
CA SER A 145 7.95 6.80 7.61
C SER A 145 7.85 5.85 6.41
N PRO A 146 6.74 5.84 5.64
CA PRO A 146 6.67 5.02 4.44
C PRO A 146 7.85 5.24 3.48
N VAL A 147 8.32 6.49 3.34
CA VAL A 147 9.47 6.77 2.47
C VAL A 147 10.78 6.24 3.03
N THR A 148 11.02 6.23 4.35
CA THR A 148 12.27 5.67 4.90
C THR A 148 12.36 4.17 4.61
N LEU A 149 11.24 3.45 4.75
CA LEU A 149 11.15 2.03 4.39
C LEU A 149 11.29 1.81 2.88
N THR A 150 10.68 2.67 2.05
CA THR A 150 10.77 2.59 0.59
C THR A 150 12.21 2.78 0.11
N VAL A 151 12.90 3.77 0.64
CA VAL A 151 14.31 4.05 0.36
C VAL A 151 15.18 2.86 0.78
N ALA A 152 14.99 2.34 1.99
CA ALA A 152 15.74 1.19 2.49
C ALA A 152 15.53 -0.06 1.61
N SER A 153 14.27 -0.39 1.28
CA SER A 153 13.96 -1.49 0.36
C SER A 153 14.59 -1.28 -1.01
N ARG A 154 14.58 -0.06 -1.54
CA ARG A 154 15.19 0.21 -2.86
C ARG A 154 16.71 0.04 -2.86
N ILE A 155 17.37 0.49 -1.79
CA ILE A 155 18.83 0.31 -1.63
C ILE A 155 19.17 -1.18 -1.52
N GLU A 156 18.36 -1.95 -0.78
CA GLU A 156 18.52 -3.40 -0.67
C GLU A 156 18.27 -4.12 -2.01
N ASP A 157 17.21 -3.76 -2.73
CA ASP A 157 16.91 -4.31 -4.07
C ASP A 157 18.00 -4.01 -5.09
N ALA A 158 18.70 -2.88 -4.93
CA ALA A 158 19.85 -2.52 -5.74
C ALA A 158 21.12 -3.29 -5.35
N GLY A 159 21.10 -4.04 -4.25
CA GLY A 159 22.23 -4.83 -3.77
C GLY A 159 23.22 -4.07 -2.91
N PHE A 160 22.94 -2.83 -2.53
CA PHE A 160 23.91 -2.00 -1.81
C PHE A 160 24.00 -2.29 -0.32
N ARG A 161 23.12 -3.14 0.22
CA ARG A 161 23.15 -3.49 1.64
C ARG A 161 24.35 -4.36 2.01
N ARG A 162 24.80 -5.23 1.10
CA ARG A 162 25.90 -6.17 1.34
C ARG A 162 26.77 -6.28 0.10
N PRO A 163 28.11 -6.38 0.23
CA PRO A 163 29.01 -6.47 -0.92
C PRO A 163 28.66 -7.60 -1.90
N GLN A 164 28.23 -8.76 -1.38
CA GLN A 164 27.88 -9.93 -2.20
C GLN A 164 26.59 -9.78 -3.01
N ASP A 165 25.72 -8.85 -2.64
CA ASP A 165 24.44 -8.63 -3.32
C ASP A 165 24.55 -7.51 -4.38
N ASN A 166 25.70 -6.83 -4.46
CA ASN A 166 25.90 -5.62 -5.25
C ASN A 166 25.66 -5.86 -6.74
N ARG A 167 24.67 -5.16 -7.30
CA ARG A 167 24.33 -5.22 -8.72
C ARG A 167 25.08 -4.18 -9.57
N PHE A 168 25.88 -3.33 -8.92
CA PHE A 168 26.63 -2.23 -9.51
C PHE A 168 28.12 -2.33 -9.07
N PRO A 169 28.90 -3.24 -9.67
CA PRO A 169 30.25 -3.57 -9.21
C PRO A 169 31.22 -2.37 -9.23
N GLU A 170 30.95 -1.35 -10.05
CA GLU A 170 31.70 -0.11 -10.12
C GLU A 170 31.45 0.86 -8.94
N HIS A 171 30.48 0.56 -8.08
CA HIS A 171 30.12 1.36 -6.91
C HIS A 171 30.33 0.59 -5.60
N SER A 172 30.96 1.25 -4.61
CA SER A 172 31.19 0.67 -3.28
C SER A 172 29.89 0.63 -2.45
N THR A 173 29.67 -0.50 -1.75
CA THR A 173 28.57 -0.69 -0.79
C THR A 173 28.87 -0.10 0.58
N GLU A 174 30.14 0.20 0.89
CA GLU A 174 30.60 0.51 2.26
C GLU A 174 29.83 1.67 2.91
N ARG A 175 29.49 2.70 2.12
CA ARG A 175 28.73 3.84 2.64
C ARG A 175 27.30 3.46 3.02
N PHE A 176 26.67 2.55 2.30
CA PHE A 176 25.30 2.08 2.58
C PHE A 176 25.25 1.12 3.77
N GLU A 177 26.30 0.34 4.00
CA GLU A 177 26.41 -0.55 5.16
C GLU A 177 26.33 0.20 6.50
N ARG A 178 26.75 1.47 6.53
CA ARG A 178 26.73 2.34 7.72
C ARG A 178 25.34 2.91 8.06
N LEU A 179 24.33 2.70 7.22
CA LEU A 179 22.97 3.19 7.43
C LEU A 179 22.17 2.29 8.40
N THR A 180 22.70 2.13 9.63
CA THR A 180 22.26 1.10 10.57
C THR A 180 20.80 1.25 11.02
N ASP A 181 20.34 2.47 11.28
CA ASP A 181 18.99 2.73 11.81
C ASP A 181 17.90 2.33 10.80
N ILE A 182 18.08 2.66 9.51
CA ILE A 182 17.11 2.24 8.49
C ILE A 182 17.12 0.72 8.27
N TRP A 183 18.25 0.04 8.49
CA TRP A 183 18.32 -1.41 8.39
C TRP A 183 17.55 -2.09 9.52
N GLU A 184 17.70 -1.61 10.74
CA GLU A 184 16.92 -2.10 11.88
C GLU A 184 15.42 -1.88 11.69
N ALA A 185 15.04 -0.70 11.17
CA ALA A 185 13.64 -0.40 10.87
C ALA A 185 13.07 -1.30 9.75
N LEU A 186 13.84 -1.54 8.69
CA LEU A 186 13.43 -2.40 7.58
C LEU A 186 13.27 -3.86 8.04
N GLU A 187 14.23 -4.40 8.80
CA GLU A 187 14.14 -5.77 9.33
C GLU A 187 12.96 -5.95 10.26
N ALA A 188 12.72 -4.98 11.15
CA ALA A 188 11.56 -5.00 12.01
C ALA A 188 10.26 -5.04 11.21
N ARG A 189 10.15 -4.22 10.15
CA ARG A 189 8.97 -4.23 9.29
C ARG A 189 8.79 -5.56 8.57
N LYS A 190 9.87 -6.16 8.06
CA LYS A 190 9.82 -7.49 7.42
C LYS A 190 9.36 -8.57 8.40
N ALA A 191 9.90 -8.57 9.61
CA ALA A 191 9.50 -9.51 10.66
C ALA A 191 8.02 -9.39 11.02
N GLU A 192 7.50 -8.16 11.13
CA GLU A 192 6.07 -7.90 11.36
C GLU A 192 5.21 -8.44 10.22
N ILE A 193 5.59 -8.21 8.96
CA ILE A 193 4.86 -8.74 7.80
C ILE A 193 4.83 -10.28 7.83
N ILE A 194 5.97 -10.93 8.09
CA ILE A 194 6.07 -12.40 8.20
C ILE A 194 5.17 -12.92 9.32
N GLU A 195 5.14 -12.25 10.48
CA GLU A 195 4.29 -12.64 11.60
C GLU A 195 2.80 -12.46 11.28
N GLU A 196 2.41 -11.34 10.65
CA GLU A 196 1.04 -11.08 10.19
C GLU A 196 0.58 -12.13 9.18
N ASP A 197 1.45 -12.45 8.21
CA ASP A 197 1.22 -13.47 7.20
C ASP A 197 1.08 -14.86 7.83
N SER A 198 1.97 -15.25 8.75
CA SER A 198 1.89 -16.51 9.49
C SER A 198 0.59 -16.62 10.31
N LYS A 199 0.20 -15.54 11.01
CA LYS A 199 -1.09 -15.48 11.74
C LYS A 199 -2.28 -15.60 10.79
N ARG A 200 -2.21 -15.01 9.61
CA ARG A 200 -3.25 -15.11 8.58
C ARG A 200 -3.34 -16.53 8.04
N GLU A 201 -2.21 -17.14 7.67
CA GLU A 201 -2.13 -18.52 7.19
C GLU A 201 -2.66 -19.51 8.22
N ALA A 202 -2.31 -19.34 9.51
CA ALA A 202 -2.82 -20.18 10.59
C ALA A 202 -4.34 -20.03 10.81
N LYS A 203 -4.93 -18.87 10.47
CA LYS A 203 -6.40 -18.68 10.50
C LYS A 203 -7.07 -19.33 9.29
N VAL A 204 -6.45 -19.19 8.12
CA VAL A 204 -6.92 -19.77 6.86
C VAL A 204 -6.86 -21.30 6.90
N SER A 205 -5.78 -21.88 7.42
CA SER A 205 -5.62 -23.35 7.52
C SER A 205 -6.67 -24.00 8.43
N LYS A 206 -7.14 -23.30 9.46
CA LYS A 206 -8.20 -23.79 10.36
C LYS A 206 -9.59 -23.83 9.74
N ASP A 207 -9.86 -23.01 8.72
CA ASP A 207 -11.20 -22.85 8.12
C ASP A 207 -11.09 -22.25 6.71
N PRO A 208 -10.52 -22.98 5.74
CA PRO A 208 -10.20 -22.44 4.43
C PRO A 208 -11.45 -21.95 3.69
N LEU A 209 -12.56 -22.69 3.79
CA LEU A 209 -13.84 -22.37 3.13
C LEU A 209 -14.47 -21.05 3.57
N SER A 210 -14.07 -20.49 4.73
CA SER A 210 -14.55 -19.18 5.19
C SER A 210 -13.73 -18.00 4.67
N TYR A 211 -12.58 -18.24 4.05
CA TYR A 211 -11.69 -17.18 3.55
C TYR A 211 -11.63 -17.12 2.02
N PHE A 212 -12.03 -18.15 1.30
CA PHE A 212 -12.03 -18.16 -0.17
C PHE A 212 -13.46 -18.09 -0.73
N CYS A 213 -13.62 -17.35 -1.83
CA CYS A 213 -14.83 -17.46 -2.63
C CYS A 213 -14.89 -18.85 -3.28
N ALA A 214 -15.93 -19.61 -3.00
CA ALA A 214 -16.10 -20.97 -3.50
C ALA A 214 -16.48 -21.05 -4.99
N ALA A 215 -16.88 -19.93 -5.60
CA ALA A 215 -17.14 -19.91 -7.04
C ALA A 215 -15.84 -20.11 -7.81
N GLU A 216 -15.88 -21.05 -8.75
CA GLU A 216 -14.76 -21.39 -9.63
C GLU A 216 -14.19 -20.15 -10.31
N ASP A 217 -12.86 -20.14 -10.42
CA ASP A 217 -12.06 -19.05 -11.00
C ASP A 217 -12.24 -17.68 -10.35
N CYS A 218 -13.05 -17.50 -9.29
CA CYS A 218 -13.25 -16.18 -8.70
C CYS A 218 -11.99 -15.62 -8.04
N GLY A 219 -11.21 -16.45 -7.36
CA GLY A 219 -9.93 -16.10 -6.72
C GLY A 219 -9.97 -15.00 -5.64
N ILE A 220 -11.15 -14.53 -5.24
CA ILE A 220 -11.28 -13.54 -4.17
C ILE A 220 -11.05 -14.21 -2.82
N VAL A 221 -10.13 -13.62 -2.07
CA VAL A 221 -9.76 -14.00 -0.70
C VAL A 221 -10.28 -12.94 0.26
N ALA A 222 -10.81 -13.35 1.39
CA ALA A 222 -11.26 -12.46 2.45
C ALA A 222 -10.16 -12.23 3.47
N THR A 223 -10.04 -11.02 4.01
CA THR A 223 -9.17 -10.78 5.18
C THR A 223 -9.85 -11.23 6.49
N LYS A 224 -11.19 -11.27 6.50
CA LYS A 224 -12.04 -11.64 7.65
C LYS A 224 -13.11 -12.64 7.22
N LYS A 225 -13.44 -13.61 8.08
CA LYS A 225 -14.48 -14.62 7.83
C LYS A 225 -15.86 -14.02 7.50
N SER A 226 -16.17 -12.86 8.06
CA SER A 226 -17.45 -12.18 7.87
C SER A 226 -17.57 -11.40 6.55
N THR A 227 -16.48 -11.24 5.80
CA THR A 227 -16.49 -10.51 4.53
C THR A 227 -17.27 -11.25 3.45
N LEU A 228 -17.26 -12.59 3.46
CA LEU A 228 -17.93 -13.42 2.47
C LEU A 228 -19.32 -13.84 2.95
N LYS A 229 -20.26 -13.93 2.02
CA LYS A 229 -21.62 -14.40 2.26
C LYS A 229 -21.61 -15.93 2.21
N ARG A 230 -22.01 -16.58 3.29
CA ARG A 230 -22.18 -18.04 3.32
C ARG A 230 -23.39 -18.49 2.52
N CYS A 231 -23.36 -19.73 2.03
CA CYS A 231 -24.53 -20.34 1.41
C CYS A 231 -25.75 -20.32 2.36
N GLY A 232 -26.88 -19.80 1.86
CA GLY A 232 -28.14 -19.76 2.61
C GLY A 232 -28.88 -21.10 2.69
N GLY A 233 -28.36 -22.16 2.05
CA GLY A 233 -28.98 -23.48 2.06
C GLY A 233 -28.72 -24.30 3.34
N GLY A 234 -29.26 -25.52 3.34
CA GLY A 234 -29.24 -26.44 4.47
C GLY A 234 -27.90 -27.13 4.75
N CYS A 235 -26.84 -26.90 3.96
CA CYS A 235 -25.56 -27.57 4.15
C CYS A 235 -24.95 -27.32 5.55
N PRO A 236 -24.19 -28.30 6.11
CA PRO A 236 -23.56 -28.16 7.41
C PRO A 236 -22.58 -26.99 7.46
N ARG A 237 -22.45 -26.36 8.62
CA ARG A 237 -21.58 -25.19 8.82
C ARG A 237 -20.12 -25.46 8.47
N ALA A 238 -19.63 -26.67 8.70
CA ALA A 238 -18.24 -27.06 8.44
C ALA A 238 -17.87 -27.02 6.94
N PHE A 239 -18.82 -27.32 6.05
CA PHE A 239 -18.60 -27.38 4.59
C PHE A 239 -19.40 -26.34 3.82
N LYS A 240 -19.94 -25.35 4.54
CA LYS A 240 -20.78 -24.31 3.96
C LYS A 240 -19.89 -23.35 3.16
N PRO A 241 -20.01 -23.32 1.82
CA PRO A 241 -19.17 -22.46 1.01
C PRO A 241 -19.47 -20.98 1.25
N SER A 242 -18.46 -20.16 1.04
CA SER A 242 -18.53 -18.71 1.16
C SER A 242 -18.36 -18.04 -0.20
N TYR A 243 -19.08 -16.94 -0.45
CA TYR A 243 -19.10 -16.26 -1.73
C TYR A 243 -18.88 -14.76 -1.56
N CYS A 244 -18.14 -14.15 -2.47
CA CYS A 244 -17.91 -12.70 -2.46
C CYS A 244 -19.16 -11.90 -2.86
N SER A 245 -20.11 -12.51 -3.56
CA SER A 245 -21.29 -11.88 -4.15
C SER A 245 -22.41 -12.91 -4.37
N LYS A 246 -23.64 -12.42 -4.56
CA LYS A 246 -24.79 -13.26 -4.92
C LYS A 246 -24.60 -13.89 -6.31
N TYR A 247 -23.96 -13.17 -7.23
CA TYR A 247 -23.57 -13.67 -8.54
C TYR A 247 -22.72 -14.94 -8.45
N CYS A 248 -21.64 -14.91 -7.67
CA CYS A 248 -20.78 -16.08 -7.46
C CYS A 248 -21.54 -17.26 -6.83
N GLN A 249 -22.44 -16.99 -5.88
CA GLN A 249 -23.29 -18.03 -5.29
C GLN A 249 -24.22 -18.66 -6.33
N MET A 250 -24.78 -17.87 -7.25
CA MET A 250 -25.65 -18.36 -8.32
C MET A 250 -24.86 -19.14 -9.39
N ALA A 251 -23.67 -18.68 -9.75
CA ALA A 251 -22.77 -19.36 -10.68
C ALA A 251 -22.35 -20.75 -10.16
N ASP A 252 -21.99 -20.83 -8.88
CA ASP A 252 -21.61 -22.09 -8.23
C ASP A 252 -22.82 -22.99 -7.88
N ARG A 253 -24.05 -22.49 -8.01
CA ARG A 253 -25.26 -23.19 -7.58
C ARG A 253 -25.39 -24.58 -8.21
N LYS A 254 -25.05 -24.75 -9.49
CA LYS A 254 -25.15 -26.04 -10.19
C LYS A 254 -24.19 -27.07 -9.58
N HIS A 255 -22.97 -26.67 -9.25
CA HIS A 255 -21.94 -27.52 -8.67
C HIS A 255 -22.18 -27.79 -7.18
N HIS A 256 -22.63 -26.81 -6.41
CA HIS A 256 -22.87 -26.96 -4.97
C HIS A 256 -24.19 -27.67 -4.64
N ARG A 257 -25.23 -27.57 -5.48
CA ARG A 257 -26.58 -28.11 -5.20
C ARG A 257 -26.61 -29.58 -4.77
N PRO A 258 -25.85 -30.52 -5.37
CA PRO A 258 -25.83 -31.92 -4.93
C PRO A 258 -25.47 -32.09 -3.45
N TYR A 259 -24.62 -31.19 -2.93
CA TYR A 259 -24.06 -31.21 -1.58
C TYR A 259 -24.77 -30.25 -0.61
N CYS A 260 -25.75 -29.49 -1.10
CA CYS A 260 -26.44 -28.47 -0.32
C CYS A 260 -27.61 -29.05 0.49
N ARG A 261 -27.32 -29.99 1.40
CA ARG A 261 -28.33 -30.72 2.21
C ARG A 261 -27.91 -30.84 3.68
N PRO A 262 -28.85 -30.91 4.65
CA PRO A 262 -28.52 -30.94 6.10
C PRO A 262 -27.69 -32.15 6.56
N ASP A 263 -27.82 -33.27 5.86
CA ASP A 263 -27.26 -34.58 6.14
C ASP A 263 -25.94 -34.87 5.40
N ALA A 264 -25.41 -33.89 4.65
CA ALA A 264 -24.15 -34.08 3.94
C ALA A 264 -23.00 -34.37 4.91
N THR A 265 -22.34 -35.52 4.73
CA THR A 265 -21.14 -35.90 5.49
C THR A 265 -19.87 -35.36 4.84
N GLU A 266 -18.74 -35.38 5.56
CA GLU A 266 -17.41 -35.03 5.01
C GLU A 266 -17.10 -35.77 3.71
N SER A 267 -17.46 -37.05 3.62
CA SER A 267 -17.25 -37.88 2.44
C SER A 267 -18.07 -37.45 1.22
N SER A 268 -19.11 -36.64 1.45
CA SER A 268 -19.92 -36.06 0.37
C SER A 268 -19.38 -34.70 -0.08
N VAL A 269 -18.35 -34.15 0.55
CA VAL A 269 -17.77 -32.88 0.14
C VAL A 269 -17.00 -33.11 -1.17
N ARG A 270 -17.18 -32.19 -2.13
CA ARG A 270 -16.49 -32.20 -3.43
C ARG A 270 -15.02 -32.59 -3.21
N PRO A 271 -14.50 -33.62 -3.90
CA PRO A 271 -13.07 -33.86 -3.95
C PRO A 271 -12.42 -32.55 -4.40
N THR A 272 -11.51 -31.99 -3.59
CA THR A 272 -10.65 -30.89 -4.01
C THR A 272 -9.65 -31.43 -5.02
N ASP A 273 -10.15 -31.93 -6.14
CA ASP A 273 -9.33 -32.28 -7.27
C ASP A 273 -8.97 -30.95 -7.94
N THR A 274 -7.70 -30.61 -7.86
CA THR A 274 -7.03 -29.56 -8.62
C THR A 274 -7.05 -29.97 -10.10
N THR A 275 -8.23 -30.00 -10.73
CA THR A 275 -8.40 -30.40 -12.12
C THR A 275 -8.61 -29.16 -12.99
N THR A 276 -7.74 -29.04 -13.99
CA THR A 276 -7.71 -28.02 -15.03
C THR A 276 -9.10 -27.81 -15.66
N SER A 277 -9.58 -26.57 -15.59
CA SER A 277 -10.94 -26.13 -15.94
C SER A 277 -11.26 -26.31 -17.43
N THR A 278 -12.43 -26.88 -17.73
CA THR A 278 -13.05 -26.85 -19.07
C THR A 278 -14.04 -25.69 -19.10
N ALA A 279 -13.87 -24.73 -20.00
CA ALA A 279 -14.63 -23.47 -20.01
C ALA A 279 -16.14 -23.69 -20.17
N VAL A 280 -16.89 -23.57 -19.08
CA VAL A 280 -18.36 -23.52 -19.09
C VAL A 280 -18.80 -22.07 -19.33
N ALA A 281 -19.75 -21.87 -20.25
CA ALA A 281 -20.32 -20.56 -20.56
C ALA A 281 -20.83 -19.84 -19.29
N ARG A 282 -20.26 -18.67 -19.01
CA ARG A 282 -20.60 -17.84 -17.83
C ARG A 282 -22.00 -17.26 -18.02
N PRO A 283 -22.90 -17.36 -17.03
CA PRO A 283 -24.18 -16.65 -17.08
C PRO A 283 -23.93 -15.15 -17.04
N ASP A 284 -24.67 -14.41 -17.86
CA ASP A 284 -24.62 -12.95 -17.88
C ASP A 284 -24.87 -12.39 -16.48
N PRO A 285 -24.10 -11.37 -16.05
CA PRO A 285 -24.31 -10.74 -14.77
C PRO A 285 -25.76 -10.23 -14.69
N PRO A 286 -26.47 -10.42 -13.56
CA PRO A 286 -27.75 -9.77 -13.39
C PRO A 286 -27.54 -8.28 -13.57
N GLU A 287 -28.42 -7.64 -14.36
CA GLU A 287 -28.50 -6.18 -14.46
C GLU A 287 -28.92 -5.62 -13.09
N ASP A 288 -27.96 -5.57 -12.16
CA ASP A 288 -28.11 -4.85 -10.90
C ASP A 288 -28.20 -3.36 -11.31
N GLY A 289 -29.44 -2.87 -11.31
CA GLY A 289 -29.84 -1.61 -11.91
C GLY A 289 -28.92 -0.46 -11.57
N THR A 290 -28.55 0.28 -12.61
CA THR A 290 -27.89 1.59 -12.61
C THR A 290 -28.79 2.64 -11.93
N GLY A 291 -28.95 2.51 -10.63
CA GLY A 291 -29.58 3.52 -9.78
C GLY A 291 -28.64 4.72 -9.58
N PRO A 292 -29.17 5.93 -9.40
CA PRO A 292 -28.39 7.15 -9.27
C PRO A 292 -27.48 7.11 -8.04
N SER A 293 -26.16 7.22 -8.29
CA SER A 293 -25.07 7.60 -7.37
C SER A 293 -25.42 7.55 -5.86
N GLU A 294 -25.67 6.36 -5.34
CA GLU A 294 -25.76 6.16 -3.90
C GLU A 294 -24.36 6.36 -3.34
N LYS A 295 -24.24 7.23 -2.32
CA LYS A 295 -22.96 7.52 -1.63
C LYS A 295 -22.22 6.21 -1.38
N PHE A 296 -21.07 6.05 -2.02
CA PHE A 296 -20.29 4.83 -1.98
C PHE A 296 -19.89 4.52 -0.53
N LYS A 297 -20.57 3.55 0.10
CA LYS A 297 -20.21 3.07 1.43
C LYS A 297 -19.08 2.05 1.27
N PRO A 298 -17.94 2.21 1.96
CA PRO A 298 -16.87 1.22 1.92
C PRO A 298 -17.42 -0.16 2.29
N GLY A 299 -17.18 -1.14 1.42
CA GLY A 299 -17.58 -2.52 1.64
C GLY A 299 -16.66 -3.22 2.64
N PRO A 300 -16.88 -4.51 2.91
CA PRO A 300 -15.92 -5.30 3.66
C PRO A 300 -14.64 -5.48 2.83
N GLU A 301 -13.50 -5.50 3.52
CA GLU A 301 -12.17 -5.64 2.94
C GLU A 301 -11.97 -7.03 2.31
N ARG A 302 -11.45 -7.04 1.08
CA ARG A 302 -11.24 -8.20 0.22
C ARG A 302 -9.86 -8.11 -0.40
N ALA A 303 -9.31 -9.25 -0.78
CA ALA A 303 -8.06 -9.35 -1.50
C ALA A 303 -8.22 -10.22 -2.75
N ILE A 304 -7.41 -9.94 -3.76
CA ILE A 304 -7.16 -10.84 -4.88
C ILE A 304 -5.65 -11.11 -4.96
N ASN A 305 -5.29 -12.32 -5.33
CA ASN A 305 -3.92 -12.67 -5.70
C ASN A 305 -3.84 -12.67 -7.22
N ILE A 306 -2.89 -11.95 -7.78
CA ILE A 306 -2.65 -11.79 -9.23
C ILE A 306 -1.28 -12.40 -9.53
N ASN A 307 -1.21 -13.35 -10.47
CA ASN A 307 0.08 -13.91 -10.87
C ASN A 307 0.75 -12.97 -11.89
N ILE A 308 1.95 -12.48 -11.58
CA ILE A 308 2.70 -11.51 -12.41
C ILE A 308 3.96 -12.14 -13.04
N GLY A 309 3.94 -13.46 -13.29
CA GLY A 309 5.01 -14.23 -13.93
C GLY A 309 6.23 -14.48 -13.03
N ARG A 310 6.74 -13.44 -12.35
CA ARG A 310 7.86 -13.51 -11.40
C ARG A 310 7.43 -13.65 -9.94
N GLY A 311 6.13 -13.70 -9.68
CA GLY A 311 5.60 -13.74 -8.32
C GLY A 311 4.09 -13.52 -8.28
N THR A 312 3.56 -13.40 -7.07
CA THR A 312 2.14 -13.11 -6.84
C THR A 312 2.00 -11.72 -6.23
N LEU A 313 1.20 -10.86 -6.85
CA LEU A 313 0.80 -9.56 -6.32
C LEU A 313 -0.54 -9.70 -5.59
N GLN A 314 -0.57 -9.36 -4.30
CA GLN A 314 -1.82 -9.30 -3.55
C GLN A 314 -2.37 -7.88 -3.53
N LEU A 315 -3.54 -7.66 -4.13
CA LEU A 315 -4.27 -6.39 -4.05
C LEU A 315 -5.37 -6.50 -3.00
N THR A 316 -5.30 -5.67 -1.96
CA THR A 316 -6.32 -5.60 -0.89
C THR A 316 -7.10 -4.28 -0.99
N THR A 317 -8.43 -4.35 -0.89
CA THR A 317 -9.29 -3.16 -0.97
C THR A 317 -10.64 -3.39 -0.29
N ASN A 318 -11.22 -2.30 0.22
CA ASN A 318 -12.58 -2.23 0.72
C ASN A 318 -13.48 -1.30 -0.13
N THR A 319 -12.93 -0.70 -1.19
CA THR A 319 -13.62 0.28 -2.04
C THR A 319 -13.84 -0.19 -3.47
N ILE A 320 -13.23 -1.30 -3.89
CA ILE A 320 -13.46 -1.85 -5.23
C ILE A 320 -14.46 -3.00 -5.13
N PRO A 321 -15.54 -3.01 -5.93
CA PRO A 321 -16.49 -4.10 -5.92
C PRO A 321 -15.85 -5.41 -6.42
N PRO A 322 -16.35 -6.58 -5.99
CA PRO A 322 -15.79 -7.89 -6.36
C PRO A 322 -15.69 -8.13 -7.87
N GLN A 323 -16.64 -7.60 -8.63
CA GLN A 323 -16.66 -7.76 -10.08
C GLN A 323 -15.47 -7.03 -10.73
N MET A 324 -15.28 -5.76 -10.39
CA MET A 324 -14.14 -4.97 -10.88
C MET A 324 -12.80 -5.58 -10.44
N LEU A 325 -12.70 -6.15 -9.22
CA LEU A 325 -11.49 -6.87 -8.80
C LEU A 325 -11.19 -8.08 -9.70
N ARG A 326 -12.19 -8.86 -10.10
CA ARG A 326 -11.99 -9.98 -11.03
C ARG A 326 -11.54 -9.51 -12.40
N GLU A 327 -12.19 -8.48 -12.94
CA GLU A 327 -11.85 -7.87 -14.23
C GLU A 327 -10.42 -7.32 -14.22
N MET A 328 -10.02 -6.65 -13.13
CA MET A 328 -8.65 -6.18 -12.94
C MET A 328 -7.63 -7.33 -12.92
N ARG A 329 -7.93 -8.43 -12.21
CA ARG A 329 -7.05 -9.61 -12.20
C ARG A 329 -6.93 -10.23 -13.59
N GLU A 330 -8.06 -10.51 -14.25
CA GLU A 330 -8.08 -11.11 -15.60
C GLU A 330 -7.31 -10.24 -16.60
N HIS A 331 -7.47 -8.92 -16.52
CA HIS A 331 -6.74 -7.98 -17.36
C HIS A 331 -5.23 -7.99 -17.08
N LEU A 332 -4.82 -7.93 -15.81
CA LEU A 332 -3.40 -7.93 -15.43
C LEU A 332 -2.73 -9.27 -15.73
N GLU A 333 -3.39 -10.40 -15.50
CA GLU A 333 -2.87 -11.73 -15.85
C GLU A 333 -2.73 -11.90 -17.37
N SER A 334 -3.57 -11.26 -18.18
CA SER A 334 -3.45 -11.31 -19.64
C SER A 334 -2.27 -10.51 -20.21
N MET A 335 -1.66 -9.63 -19.41
CA MET A 335 -0.50 -8.83 -19.82
C MET A 335 0.84 -9.57 -19.68
N PHE A 336 0.88 -10.72 -19.02
CA PHE A 336 2.09 -11.47 -18.69
C PHE A 336 2.05 -12.89 -19.25
#